data_AF-A0A2G4FI11-F1
#
_entry.id   AF-A0A2G4FI11-F1
#
_cell.length_a   1.000
_cell.length_b   1.000
_cell.length_c   1.000
_cell.angle_alpha   90.00
_cell.angle_beta   90.00
_cell.angle_gamma   90.00
#
_symmetry.space_group_name_H-M   'P 1'
#
loop_
_entity.id
_entity.type
_entity.pdbx_description
1 polymer ?
#
loop_
_entity_poly.entity_id
_entity_poly.type
_entity_poly.pdbx_seq_one_letter_code
_entity_poly.pdbx_strand_id
1 'polypeptide(L)'
;MIRSHGAGSLRAVDAGSTVTLAGWVASRRDHGGVAFLDLRDASGVVQVVVRDTAIAHALRDEFCLKIVGTVELRPSGNENADLATGDIEVMGDLVEVLSTSAPLPFPIDDRVTVGDEVRLKYRYLDLRRQSAGDALRMRSRVNQIARDVLLKRGFVEIETPTLTRSTPEGARDFLVPVRLQPGHWYALPQSPQLFKQLLMVAGMERYFQIARCYRDEDFRADRQPEFTQLDIEMSFVEQDDVIEVGEAVIRGLWKGILGHEIGDIPRMTYHEAMRRFGSDKPDLRFGLELVDLTDYFSATPFRVFQAEHVGAVIMPGGADQPRRQFDAWQEWAKQRGAKGLAYVTVDADGTLGGPVAKNLSDQERDGLVAAVGAKAGDCVFFAAGKTSDARALLGAARIEIGRRLELIDEKAWSFLWVIDAPMFEETEDDQGNKGWTAVHHPFTSPNLQWRDNFEQAPDQALAWAYDIVCNGNEIGGGSIRIHQADVQQRVFAMLGMSEAEAQEKFGFLLEAFTFGPPPHGGIAIGWDRTCMLLAGATSLRDVIAFPKTGAGHDPLTGAPSTITVQQRREAGIDAKPERAARPEADTEPPTTA
;
A
#
# COMPACT_ATOMS: atom_id res chain seq x y z
N MET A 1 -32.88 20.34 13.07
CA MET A 1 -31.69 19.78 13.72
C MET A 1 -31.76 20.07 15.21
N ILE A 2 -31.22 19.20 16.08
CA ILE A 2 -31.18 19.44 17.54
C ILE A 2 -30.13 20.48 17.98
N ARG A 3 -29.26 20.91 17.05
CA ARG A 3 -28.26 21.96 17.22
C ARG A 3 -28.47 23.07 16.19
N SER A 4 -28.02 24.27 16.55
CA SER A 4 -28.03 25.48 15.71
C SER A 4 -26.69 25.74 15.00
N HIS A 5 -25.57 25.39 15.65
CA HIS A 5 -24.21 25.64 15.18
C HIS A 5 -23.33 24.40 15.45
N GLY A 6 -22.18 24.32 14.77
CA GLY A 6 -21.12 23.39 15.15
C GLY A 6 -20.31 23.97 16.31
N ALA A 7 -19.90 23.15 17.26
CA ALA A 7 -19.13 23.58 18.43
C ALA A 7 -17.88 24.40 18.03
N GLY A 8 -17.03 23.86 17.15
CA GLY A 8 -15.81 24.53 16.69
C GLY A 8 -16.02 25.66 15.67
N SER A 9 -17.25 25.94 15.26
CA SER A 9 -17.56 27.00 14.27
C SER A 9 -17.70 28.40 14.86
N LEU A 10 -17.92 28.51 16.18
CA LEU A 10 -18.16 29.79 16.85
C LEU A 10 -16.91 30.68 16.89
N ARG A 11 -17.11 31.99 16.82
CA ARG A 11 -16.06 33.03 16.82
C ARG A 11 -16.47 34.22 17.69
N ALA A 12 -15.54 35.15 17.93
CA ALA A 12 -15.80 36.38 18.68
C ALA A 12 -16.99 37.20 18.14
N VAL A 13 -17.27 37.13 16.84
CA VAL A 13 -18.42 37.80 16.21
C VAL A 13 -19.77 37.25 16.64
N ASP A 14 -19.81 36.04 17.21
CA ASP A 14 -21.05 35.41 17.68
C ASP A 14 -21.39 35.80 19.14
N ALA A 15 -20.55 36.58 19.81
CA ALA A 15 -20.74 37.00 21.19
C ALA A 15 -22.10 37.73 21.39
N GLY A 16 -22.80 37.37 22.47
CA GLY A 16 -24.15 37.84 22.79
C GLY A 16 -25.28 37.03 22.15
N SER A 17 -24.98 36.09 21.24
CA SER A 17 -26.00 35.23 20.64
C SER A 17 -26.33 34.01 21.51
N THR A 18 -27.59 33.59 21.49
CA THR A 18 -28.00 32.30 22.08
C THR A 18 -27.84 31.20 21.04
N VAL A 19 -27.12 30.14 21.41
CA VAL A 19 -26.83 28.98 20.58
C VAL A 19 -27.31 27.70 21.23
N THR A 20 -27.71 26.74 20.40
CA THR A 20 -27.86 25.33 20.79
C THR A 20 -26.73 24.51 20.16
N LEU A 21 -25.97 23.80 20.99
CA LEU A 21 -24.88 22.91 20.62
C LEU A 21 -25.20 21.47 21.01
N ALA A 22 -24.62 20.51 20.30
CA ALA A 22 -24.68 19.10 20.68
C ALA A 22 -23.35 18.42 20.33
N GLY A 23 -22.80 17.65 21.27
CA GLY A 23 -21.47 17.06 21.15
C GLY A 23 -21.07 16.23 22.36
N TRP A 24 -19.80 15.88 22.45
CA TRP A 24 -19.22 15.10 23.55
C TRP A 24 -18.37 15.98 24.46
N VAL A 25 -18.41 15.73 25.76
CA VAL A 25 -17.45 16.33 26.71
C VAL A 25 -16.06 15.76 26.42
N ALA A 26 -15.17 16.52 25.78
CA ALA A 26 -13.79 16.11 25.54
C ALA A 26 -12.93 16.20 26.80
N SER A 27 -13.17 17.22 27.63
CA SER A 27 -12.52 17.38 28.92
C SER A 27 -13.45 18.10 29.89
N ARG A 28 -13.25 17.85 31.20
CA ARG A 28 -13.94 18.55 32.28
C ARG A 28 -12.92 19.08 33.30
N ARG A 29 -13.04 20.36 33.64
CA ARG A 29 -12.31 21.01 34.74
C ARG A 29 -13.31 21.59 35.74
N ASP A 30 -13.01 21.51 37.02
CA ASP A 30 -13.85 22.01 38.12
C ASP A 30 -13.09 23.07 38.90
N HIS A 31 -13.69 24.25 39.08
CA HIS A 31 -13.14 25.31 39.90
C HIS A 31 -14.21 25.92 40.79
N GLY A 32 -14.24 25.50 42.06
CA GLY A 32 -15.09 26.13 43.08
C GLY A 32 -16.59 26.04 42.82
N GLY A 33 -17.06 24.97 42.16
CA GLY A 33 -18.48 24.77 41.86
C GLY A 33 -18.90 25.22 40.46
N VAL A 34 -17.97 25.74 39.65
CA VAL A 34 -18.18 25.98 38.22
C VAL A 34 -17.44 24.90 37.42
N ALA A 35 -18.17 24.22 36.53
CA ALA A 35 -17.56 23.28 35.59
C ALA A 35 -17.25 23.95 34.25
N PHE A 36 -16.03 23.75 33.79
CA PHE A 36 -15.57 24.12 32.45
C PHE A 36 -15.48 22.83 31.64
N LEU A 37 -16.29 22.75 30.59
CA LEU A 37 -16.35 21.61 29.68
C LEU A 37 -15.75 22.03 28.36
N ASP A 38 -14.91 21.20 27.78
CA ASP A 38 -14.59 21.30 26.37
C ASP A 38 -15.61 20.45 25.61
N LEU A 39 -16.58 21.09 24.93
CA LEU A 39 -17.57 20.38 24.13
C LEU A 39 -17.04 20.19 22.71
N ARG A 40 -16.91 18.94 22.28
CA ARG A 40 -16.37 18.54 20.97
C ARG A 40 -17.47 18.02 20.06
N ASP A 41 -17.45 18.45 18.80
CA ASP A 41 -18.16 17.81 17.71
C ASP A 41 -17.27 17.72 16.47
N ALA A 42 -17.85 17.36 15.31
CA ALA A 42 -17.08 17.22 14.07
C ALA A 42 -16.42 18.53 13.58
N SER A 43 -16.92 19.70 14.01
CA SER A 43 -16.39 21.01 13.62
C SER A 43 -15.25 21.50 14.51
N GLY A 44 -15.00 20.84 15.65
CA GLY A 44 -13.96 21.20 16.60
C GLY A 44 -14.47 21.23 18.05
N VAL A 45 -13.83 22.04 18.87
CA VAL A 45 -14.06 22.14 20.32
C VAL A 45 -14.47 23.56 20.69
N VAL A 46 -15.36 23.72 21.67
CA VAL A 46 -15.66 25.01 22.32
C VAL A 46 -15.76 24.83 23.84
N GLN A 47 -15.31 25.83 24.59
CA GLN A 47 -15.49 25.83 26.04
C GLN A 47 -16.92 26.17 26.40
N VAL A 48 -17.50 25.41 27.32
CA VAL A 48 -18.81 25.62 27.91
C VAL A 48 -18.67 25.75 29.42
N VAL A 49 -19.24 26.80 29.99
CA VAL A 49 -19.22 27.08 31.42
C VAL A 49 -20.58 26.72 32.01
N VAL A 50 -20.59 25.76 32.94
CA VAL A 50 -21.80 25.31 33.64
C VAL A 50 -21.68 25.69 35.11
N ARG A 51 -22.53 26.63 35.56
CA ARG A 51 -22.55 27.14 36.94
C ARG A 51 -23.47 26.35 37.88
N ASP A 52 -24.40 25.57 37.34
CA ASP A 52 -25.25 24.69 38.14
C ASP A 52 -24.42 23.52 38.67
N THR A 53 -24.04 23.59 39.94
CA THR A 53 -23.25 22.56 40.63
C THR A 53 -23.90 21.18 40.60
N ALA A 54 -25.23 21.08 40.65
CA ALA A 54 -25.92 19.80 40.71
C ALA A 54 -25.77 19.04 39.38
N ILE A 55 -25.87 19.77 38.26
CA ILE A 55 -25.65 19.21 36.92
C ILE A 55 -24.17 18.96 36.67
N ALA A 56 -23.33 19.97 36.93
CA ALA A 56 -21.90 19.96 36.68
C ALA A 56 -21.15 18.79 37.33
N HIS A 57 -21.59 18.36 38.53
CA HIS A 57 -20.91 17.29 39.29
C HIS A 57 -21.14 15.90 38.70
N ALA A 58 -22.21 15.68 37.93
CA ALA A 58 -22.56 14.40 37.32
C ALA A 58 -21.87 14.18 35.96
N LEU A 59 -21.48 15.26 35.27
CA LEU A 59 -20.87 15.18 33.94
C LEU A 59 -19.49 14.51 34.00
N ARG A 60 -19.20 13.67 33.01
CA ARG A 60 -17.90 13.02 32.81
C ARG A 60 -17.46 13.15 31.36
N ASP A 61 -16.19 12.87 31.11
CA ASP A 61 -15.65 12.79 29.76
C ASP A 61 -16.48 11.82 28.90
N GLU A 62 -16.62 12.18 27.64
CA GLU A 62 -17.38 11.51 26.59
C GLU A 62 -18.90 11.37 26.86
N PHE A 63 -19.46 12.08 27.85
CA PHE A 63 -20.91 12.29 27.91
C PHE A 63 -21.36 13.05 26.67
N CYS A 64 -22.45 12.57 26.05
CA CYS A 64 -23.08 13.26 24.92
C CYS A 64 -24.12 14.24 25.45
N LEU A 65 -23.93 15.52 25.16
CA LEU A 65 -24.73 16.61 25.70
C LEU A 65 -25.42 17.38 24.58
N LYS A 66 -26.58 17.96 24.92
CA LYS A 66 -27.17 19.10 24.23
C LYS A 66 -27.16 20.29 25.18
N ILE A 67 -26.66 21.42 24.69
CA ILE A 67 -26.44 22.62 25.48
C ILE A 67 -27.15 23.77 24.78
N VAL A 68 -28.01 24.48 25.49
CA VAL A 68 -28.49 25.82 25.09
C VAL A 68 -27.77 26.82 25.96
N GLY A 69 -27.17 27.83 25.35
CA GLY A 69 -26.37 28.80 26.08
C GLY A 69 -26.09 30.06 25.30
N THR A 70 -25.51 31.05 25.98
CA THR A 70 -25.15 32.34 25.39
C THR A 70 -23.65 32.40 25.13
N VAL A 71 -23.24 32.82 23.95
CA VAL A 71 -21.81 33.01 23.61
C VAL A 71 -21.31 34.27 24.30
N GLU A 72 -20.20 34.18 25.02
CA GLU A 72 -19.52 35.31 25.65
C GLU A 72 -18.06 35.36 25.23
N LEU A 73 -17.47 36.56 25.23
CA LEU A 73 -16.02 36.70 25.13
C LEU A 73 -15.41 36.17 26.42
N ARG A 74 -14.29 35.44 26.30
CA ARG A 74 -13.55 35.04 27.49
C ARG A 74 -13.04 36.28 28.23
N PRO A 75 -12.95 36.22 29.57
CA PRO A 75 -12.30 37.28 30.32
C PRO A 75 -10.85 37.46 29.87
N SER A 76 -10.36 38.70 29.89
CA SER A 76 -9.00 39.02 29.49
C SER A 76 -7.97 38.18 30.28
N GLY A 77 -7.06 37.54 29.56
CA GLY A 77 -6.06 36.61 30.09
C GLY A 77 -6.47 35.12 30.04
N ASN A 78 -7.71 34.80 29.66
CA ASN A 78 -8.22 33.43 29.54
C ASN A 78 -8.42 32.98 28.07
N GLU A 79 -8.04 33.81 27.11
CA GLU A 79 -8.03 33.47 25.69
C GLU A 79 -7.08 32.28 25.43
N ASN A 80 -7.48 31.36 24.55
CA ASN A 80 -6.67 30.19 24.20
C ASN A 80 -6.27 30.22 22.72
N ALA A 81 -5.04 30.65 22.43
CA ALA A 81 -4.52 30.76 21.08
C ALA A 81 -4.44 29.42 20.31
N ASP A 82 -4.47 28.28 21.03
CA ASP A 82 -4.43 26.95 20.42
C ASP A 82 -5.80 26.49 19.88
N LEU A 83 -6.88 27.22 20.18
CA LEU A 83 -8.24 26.89 19.75
C LEU A 83 -8.81 27.96 18.82
N ALA A 84 -9.46 27.54 17.74
CA ALA A 84 -10.18 28.45 16.84
C ALA A 84 -11.35 29.19 17.52
N THR A 85 -11.88 28.63 18.61
CA THR A 85 -12.90 29.23 19.48
C THR A 85 -12.27 29.86 20.74
N GLY A 86 -10.97 30.11 20.73
CA GLY A 86 -10.16 30.45 21.90
C GLY A 86 -10.55 31.76 22.58
N ASP A 87 -11.15 32.68 21.84
CA ASP A 87 -11.56 34.00 22.33
C ASP A 87 -12.95 34.00 22.99
N ILE A 88 -13.70 32.89 22.88
CA ILE A 88 -15.08 32.80 23.36
C ILE A 88 -15.29 31.60 24.29
N GLU A 89 -16.39 31.66 25.03
CA GLU A 89 -16.98 30.55 25.77
C GLU A 89 -18.50 30.59 25.68
N VAL A 90 -19.17 29.48 25.97
CA VAL A 90 -20.64 29.41 25.99
C VAL A 90 -21.11 29.22 27.42
N MET A 91 -21.92 30.15 27.90
CA MET A 91 -22.61 30.03 29.20
C MET A 91 -23.74 29.01 29.07
N GLY A 92 -23.56 27.82 29.64
CA GLY A 92 -24.50 26.70 29.51
C GLY A 92 -25.73 26.88 30.40
N ASP A 93 -26.76 27.57 29.87
CA ASP A 93 -28.01 27.86 30.57
C ASP A 93 -28.89 26.61 30.75
N LEU A 94 -28.96 25.76 29.72
CA LEU A 94 -29.65 24.47 29.77
C LEU A 94 -28.71 23.37 29.28
N VAL A 95 -28.49 22.37 30.13
CA VAL A 95 -27.66 21.21 29.83
C VAL A 95 -28.51 19.95 29.92
N GLU A 96 -28.67 19.28 28.78
CA GLU A 96 -29.37 18.02 28.64
C GLU A 96 -28.36 16.91 28.37
N VAL A 97 -28.32 15.89 29.23
CA VAL A 97 -27.51 14.69 28.99
C VAL A 97 -28.26 13.79 28.02
N LEU A 98 -27.83 13.75 26.76
CA LEU A 98 -28.39 12.88 25.74
C LEU A 98 -28.01 11.42 25.98
N SER A 99 -26.76 11.18 26.39
CA SER A 99 -26.26 9.86 26.75
C SER A 99 -25.07 9.96 27.70
N THR A 100 -25.06 9.12 28.73
CA THR A 100 -23.91 8.96 29.62
C THR A 100 -22.84 8.09 28.98
N SER A 101 -21.60 8.23 29.44
CA SER A 101 -20.47 7.36 29.07
C SER A 101 -19.98 6.57 30.27
N ALA A 102 -19.60 5.31 30.03
CA ALA A 102 -18.82 4.53 31.00
C ALA A 102 -17.37 5.07 31.07
N PRO A 103 -16.58 4.67 32.10
CA PRO A 103 -15.15 4.94 32.11
C PRO A 103 -14.48 4.45 30.83
N LEU A 104 -13.62 5.28 30.25
CA LEU A 104 -13.01 4.99 28.96
C LEU A 104 -11.91 3.93 29.09
N PRO A 105 -11.77 3.03 28.11
CA PRO A 105 -10.65 2.08 28.06
C PRO A 105 -9.30 2.77 27.79
N PHE A 106 -9.32 3.97 27.20
CA PHE A 106 -8.17 4.85 27.03
C PHE A 106 -8.64 6.31 26.83
N PRO A 107 -7.79 7.30 27.11
CA PRO A 107 -8.12 8.71 26.86
C PRO A 107 -8.28 9.03 25.37
N ILE A 108 -9.25 9.90 25.02
CA ILE A 108 -9.41 10.43 23.66
C ILE A 108 -8.47 11.63 23.48
N ASP A 109 -7.17 11.35 23.43
CA ASP A 109 -6.11 12.34 23.34
C ASP A 109 -4.98 11.84 22.43
N ASP A 110 -4.56 12.66 21.47
CA ASP A 110 -3.51 12.29 20.53
C ASP A 110 -2.11 12.21 21.12
N ARG A 111 -1.89 12.81 22.29
CA ARG A 111 -0.61 12.79 23.01
C ARG A 111 -0.36 11.46 23.73
N VAL A 112 -1.39 10.64 23.89
CA VAL A 112 -1.29 9.35 24.59
C VAL A 112 -1.04 8.24 23.58
N THR A 113 0.06 7.52 23.78
CA THR A 113 0.33 6.29 23.02
C THR A 113 -0.52 5.16 23.58
N VAL A 114 -1.36 4.57 22.72
CA VAL A 114 -2.23 3.44 23.05
C VAL A 114 -1.89 2.31 22.09
N GLY A 115 -1.74 1.09 22.61
CA GLY A 115 -1.42 -0.07 21.77
C GLY A 115 -2.53 -0.39 20.77
N ASP A 116 -2.14 -0.88 19.58
CA ASP A 116 -3.04 -1.21 18.48
C ASP A 116 -4.21 -2.12 18.90
N GLU A 117 -3.94 -3.15 19.72
CA GLU A 117 -4.97 -4.10 20.14
C GLU A 117 -6.15 -3.42 20.83
N VAL A 118 -5.87 -2.49 21.76
CA VAL A 118 -6.91 -1.76 22.49
C VAL A 118 -7.58 -0.72 21.59
N ARG A 119 -6.79 0.00 20.77
CA ARG A 119 -7.32 0.98 19.81
C ARG A 119 -8.30 0.34 18.84
N LEU A 120 -7.93 -0.80 18.25
CA LEU A 120 -8.77 -1.50 17.28
C LEU A 120 -9.98 -2.16 17.92
N LYS A 121 -9.86 -2.69 19.15
CA LYS A 121 -11.00 -3.22 19.90
C LYS A 121 -12.08 -2.17 20.19
N TYR A 122 -11.66 -0.94 20.47
CA TYR A 122 -12.57 0.20 20.69
C TYR A 122 -12.44 1.24 19.58
N ARG A 123 -12.36 0.79 18.32
CA ARG A 123 -12.08 1.67 17.16
C ARG A 123 -13.07 2.83 17.04
N TYR A 124 -14.33 2.65 17.43
CA TYR A 124 -15.33 3.71 17.46
C TYR A 124 -15.03 4.84 18.46
N LEU A 125 -14.22 4.58 19.49
CA LEU A 125 -13.66 5.60 20.38
C LEU A 125 -12.36 6.17 19.82
N ASP A 126 -11.47 5.32 19.28
CA ASP A 126 -10.21 5.76 18.67
C ASP A 126 -10.46 6.77 17.52
N LEU A 127 -11.47 6.54 16.69
CA LEU A 127 -11.89 7.44 15.62
C LEU A 127 -12.42 8.81 16.12
N ARG A 128 -12.65 8.99 17.42
CA ARG A 128 -12.96 10.31 18.02
C ARG A 128 -11.72 11.16 18.26
N ARG A 129 -10.53 10.56 18.29
CA ARG A 129 -9.27 11.29 18.34
C ARG A 129 -9.10 12.10 17.05
N GLN A 130 -8.47 13.26 17.15
CA GLN A 130 -8.38 14.20 16.04
C GLN A 130 -7.62 13.57 14.86
N SER A 131 -6.45 12.99 15.11
CA SER A 131 -5.62 12.35 14.09
C SER A 131 -6.36 11.25 13.31
N ALA A 132 -7.02 10.33 14.00
CA ALA A 132 -7.74 9.21 13.40
C ALA A 132 -9.00 9.67 12.63
N GLY A 133 -9.74 10.63 13.18
CA GLY A 133 -10.90 11.21 12.52
C GLY A 133 -10.52 12.00 11.26
N ASP A 134 -9.46 12.79 11.33
CA ASP A 134 -8.96 13.59 10.21
C ASP A 134 -8.42 12.73 9.08
N ALA A 135 -7.75 11.61 9.39
CA ALA A 135 -7.32 10.64 8.38
C ALA A 135 -8.49 10.13 7.53
N LEU A 136 -9.65 9.81 8.13
CA LEU A 136 -10.83 9.36 7.39
C LEU A 136 -11.50 10.48 6.58
N ARG A 137 -11.54 11.70 7.12
CA ARG A 137 -12.04 12.87 6.38
C ARG A 137 -11.13 13.21 5.20
N MET A 138 -9.82 13.16 5.39
CA MET A 138 -8.81 13.32 4.34
C MET A 138 -9.02 12.26 3.26
N ARG A 139 -9.18 10.98 3.62
CA ARG A 139 -9.50 9.91 2.66
C ARG A 139 -10.75 10.23 1.83
N SER A 140 -11.81 10.74 2.46
CA SER A 140 -13.01 11.18 1.73
C SER A 140 -12.72 12.31 0.74
N ARG A 141 -11.87 13.28 1.11
CA ARG A 141 -11.43 14.35 0.21
C ARG A 141 -10.55 13.84 -0.93
N VAL A 142 -9.67 12.89 -0.65
CA VAL A 142 -8.84 12.19 -1.64
C VAL A 142 -9.71 11.48 -2.68
N ASN A 143 -10.76 10.76 -2.25
CA ASN A 143 -11.74 10.14 -3.16
C ASN A 143 -12.40 11.17 -4.08
N GLN A 144 -12.79 12.33 -3.53
CA GLN A 144 -13.41 13.40 -4.30
C GLN A 144 -12.46 13.95 -5.37
N ILE A 145 -11.21 14.24 -5.00
CA ILE A 145 -10.23 14.82 -5.93
C ILE A 145 -9.96 13.86 -7.11
N ALA A 146 -9.76 12.57 -6.86
CA ALA A 146 -9.54 11.61 -7.94
C ALA A 146 -10.74 11.52 -8.89
N ARG A 147 -11.97 11.46 -8.34
CA ARG A 147 -13.19 11.53 -9.16
C ARG A 147 -13.24 12.79 -10.00
N ASP A 148 -12.98 13.95 -9.40
CA ASP A 148 -12.99 15.23 -10.12
C ASP A 148 -11.98 15.26 -11.28
N VAL A 149 -10.78 14.70 -11.09
CA VAL A 149 -9.75 14.61 -12.14
C VAL A 149 -10.20 13.71 -13.28
N LEU A 150 -10.69 12.51 -12.96
CA LEU A 150 -11.06 11.50 -13.97
C LEU A 150 -12.33 11.88 -14.73
N LEU A 151 -13.36 12.38 -14.04
CA LEU A 151 -14.61 12.83 -14.66
C LEU A 151 -14.37 13.99 -15.63
N LYS A 152 -13.49 14.95 -15.29
CA LYS A 152 -13.10 16.03 -16.21
C LYS A 152 -12.37 15.54 -17.46
N ARG A 153 -11.79 14.35 -17.41
CA ARG A 153 -11.08 13.69 -18.53
C ARG A 153 -11.96 12.69 -19.27
N GLY A 154 -13.28 12.71 -19.03
CA GLY A 154 -14.25 11.88 -19.74
C GLY A 154 -14.28 10.42 -19.31
N PHE A 155 -13.72 10.09 -18.15
CA PHE A 155 -13.86 8.75 -17.59
C PHE A 155 -15.25 8.51 -17.01
N VAL A 156 -15.70 7.26 -17.07
CA VAL A 156 -16.97 6.80 -16.49
C VAL A 156 -16.68 5.94 -15.26
N GLU A 157 -17.30 6.28 -14.13
CA GLU A 157 -17.27 5.44 -12.93
C GLU A 157 -18.23 4.26 -13.12
N ILE A 158 -17.71 3.03 -13.20
CA ILE A 158 -18.52 1.82 -13.43
C ILE A 158 -18.23 0.81 -12.32
N GLU A 159 -19.26 0.33 -11.65
CA GLU A 159 -19.13 -0.72 -10.64
C GLU A 159 -19.00 -2.09 -11.30
N THR A 160 -18.09 -2.92 -10.78
CA THR A 160 -17.88 -4.30 -11.25
C THR A 160 -18.30 -5.32 -10.18
N PRO A 161 -18.72 -6.54 -10.56
CA PRO A 161 -19.15 -7.55 -9.60
C PRO A 161 -18.07 -7.94 -8.58
N THR A 162 -18.49 -8.22 -7.34
CA THR A 162 -17.62 -8.74 -6.26
C THR A 162 -17.73 -10.25 -6.06
N LEU A 163 -18.80 -10.89 -6.57
CA LEU A 163 -18.94 -12.34 -6.57
C LEU A 163 -18.59 -12.84 -7.97
N THR A 164 -17.36 -13.35 -8.13
CA THR A 164 -16.77 -13.65 -9.44
C THR A 164 -16.44 -15.13 -9.59
N ARG A 165 -16.02 -15.55 -10.78
CA ARG A 165 -15.38 -16.84 -11.00
C ARG A 165 -13.99 -16.82 -10.34
N SER A 166 -13.56 -17.94 -9.75
CA SER A 166 -12.17 -18.08 -9.31
C SER A 166 -11.27 -18.23 -10.54
N THR A 167 -10.33 -17.32 -10.67
CA THR A 167 -9.34 -17.29 -11.75
C THR A 167 -7.98 -17.05 -11.10
N PRO A 168 -6.98 -17.92 -11.31
CA PRO A 168 -5.65 -17.71 -10.74
C PRO A 168 -5.01 -16.44 -11.32
N GLU A 169 -5.05 -15.32 -10.59
CA GLU A 169 -4.42 -14.02 -10.95
C GLU A 169 -3.08 -13.79 -10.22
N GLY A 170 -2.59 -14.79 -9.48
CA GLY A 170 -1.28 -14.75 -8.79
C GLY A 170 -1.37 -14.88 -7.27
N ALA A 171 -2.46 -14.43 -6.63
CA ALA A 171 -2.73 -14.70 -5.22
C ALA A 171 -3.82 -15.78 -5.03
N ARG A 172 -4.05 -16.19 -3.77
CA ARG A 172 -5.19 -17.04 -3.41
C ARG A 172 -6.47 -16.20 -3.29
N ASP A 173 -7.57 -16.74 -3.79
CA ASP A 173 -8.90 -16.13 -3.69
C ASP A 173 -9.55 -16.41 -2.32
N PHE A 174 -10.29 -15.43 -1.81
CA PHE A 174 -11.33 -15.72 -0.82
C PHE A 174 -12.54 -16.33 -1.52
N LEU A 175 -13.01 -17.48 -1.03
CA LEU A 175 -14.14 -18.21 -1.61
C LEU A 175 -15.44 -17.97 -0.84
N VAL A 176 -16.55 -17.89 -1.58
CA VAL A 176 -17.90 -17.71 -1.03
C VAL A 176 -18.79 -18.88 -1.50
N PRO A 177 -19.32 -19.72 -0.58
CA PRO A 177 -20.14 -20.87 -0.93
C PRO A 177 -21.51 -20.45 -1.50
N VAL A 178 -22.01 -21.21 -2.47
CA VAL A 178 -23.32 -20.97 -3.09
C VAL A 178 -24.38 -21.91 -2.52
N ARG A 179 -25.20 -21.41 -1.58
CA ARG A 179 -26.29 -22.17 -0.94
C ARG A 179 -27.22 -22.88 -1.94
N LEU A 180 -27.51 -22.24 -3.08
CA LEU A 180 -28.45 -22.76 -4.08
C LEU A 180 -27.82 -23.79 -5.03
N GLN A 181 -26.49 -23.90 -5.06
CA GLN A 181 -25.74 -24.79 -5.93
C GLN A 181 -24.62 -25.44 -5.12
N PRO A 182 -24.94 -26.41 -4.24
CA PRO A 182 -23.96 -27.04 -3.38
C PRO A 182 -22.78 -27.61 -4.18
N GLY A 183 -21.55 -27.29 -3.77
CA GLY A 183 -20.32 -27.63 -4.50
C GLY A 183 -19.78 -26.52 -5.42
N HIS A 184 -20.58 -25.48 -5.69
CA HIS A 184 -20.13 -24.29 -6.43
C HIS A 184 -19.73 -23.15 -5.48
N TRP A 185 -18.79 -22.33 -5.94
CA TRP A 185 -18.18 -21.24 -5.18
C TRP A 185 -18.04 -20.01 -6.05
N TYR A 186 -18.30 -18.84 -5.47
CA TYR A 186 -17.76 -17.59 -5.99
C TYR A 186 -16.36 -17.37 -5.41
N ALA A 187 -15.58 -16.53 -6.08
CA ALA A 187 -14.40 -15.89 -5.55
C ALA A 187 -14.65 -14.39 -5.34
N LEU A 188 -13.97 -13.80 -4.36
CA LEU A 188 -13.87 -12.35 -4.24
C LEU A 188 -12.71 -11.86 -5.14
N PRO A 189 -12.87 -10.77 -5.90
CA PRO A 189 -11.89 -10.35 -6.90
C PRO A 189 -10.60 -9.83 -6.25
N GLN A 190 -9.46 -10.29 -6.78
CA GLN A 190 -8.15 -9.74 -6.45
C GLN A 190 -7.95 -8.33 -7.01
N SER A 191 -8.66 -8.04 -8.11
CA SER A 191 -8.82 -6.73 -8.73
C SER A 191 -9.97 -6.78 -9.75
N PRO A 192 -10.47 -5.64 -10.26
CA PRO A 192 -11.41 -5.59 -11.39
C PRO A 192 -10.79 -5.95 -12.76
N GLN A 193 -9.59 -6.54 -12.81
CA GLN A 193 -8.76 -6.68 -14.03
C GLN A 193 -9.48 -7.27 -15.23
N LEU A 194 -10.24 -8.35 -15.06
CA LEU A 194 -10.96 -8.99 -16.17
C LEU A 194 -12.14 -8.12 -16.65
N PHE A 195 -12.88 -7.53 -15.71
CA PHE A 195 -14.04 -6.71 -16.04
C PHE A 195 -13.67 -5.39 -16.69
N LYS A 196 -12.62 -4.72 -16.24
CA LYS A 196 -12.19 -3.45 -16.86
C LYS A 196 -11.73 -3.65 -18.31
N GLN A 197 -11.11 -4.79 -18.63
CA GLN A 197 -10.82 -5.16 -20.02
C GLN A 197 -12.09 -5.44 -20.83
N LEU A 198 -13.06 -6.17 -20.28
CA LEU A 198 -14.35 -6.37 -20.94
C LEU A 198 -15.09 -5.05 -21.19
N LEU A 199 -14.94 -4.05 -20.32
CA LEU A 199 -15.50 -2.71 -20.54
C LEU A 199 -14.81 -1.97 -21.71
N MET A 200 -13.54 -2.26 -21.99
CA MET A 200 -12.86 -1.77 -23.20
C MET A 200 -13.46 -2.42 -24.45
N VAL A 201 -13.67 -3.74 -24.42
CA VAL A 201 -14.38 -4.47 -25.49
C VAL A 201 -15.81 -3.95 -25.67
N ALA A 202 -16.48 -3.56 -24.59
CA ALA A 202 -17.82 -3.00 -24.62
C ALA A 202 -17.90 -1.55 -25.17
N GLY A 203 -16.76 -0.94 -25.51
CA GLY A 203 -16.71 0.41 -26.06
C GLY A 203 -16.90 1.51 -25.01
N MET A 204 -16.64 1.25 -23.73
CA MET A 204 -16.67 2.30 -22.70
C MET A 204 -15.51 3.29 -22.82
N GLU A 205 -14.42 2.88 -23.48
CA GLU A 205 -13.18 3.62 -23.78
C GLU A 205 -12.37 4.18 -22.60
N ARG A 206 -13.00 4.68 -21.54
CA ARG A 206 -12.37 5.30 -20.37
C ARG A 206 -13.12 4.93 -19.10
N TYR A 207 -12.60 3.94 -18.40
CA TYR A 207 -13.19 3.38 -17.19
C TYR A 207 -12.39 3.79 -15.95
N PHE A 208 -13.10 4.07 -14.85
CA PHE A 208 -12.47 4.00 -13.53
C PHE A 208 -13.41 3.45 -12.47
N GLN A 209 -12.83 2.98 -11.35
CA GLN A 209 -13.57 2.60 -10.16
C GLN A 209 -12.68 2.74 -8.92
N ILE A 210 -13.22 3.24 -7.81
CA ILE A 210 -12.59 3.06 -6.49
C ILE A 210 -13.10 1.72 -5.93
N ALA A 211 -12.42 0.64 -6.30
CA ALA A 211 -12.86 -0.74 -6.09
C ALA A 211 -12.33 -1.34 -4.79
N ARG A 212 -13.11 -2.23 -4.17
CA ARG A 212 -12.65 -3.09 -3.07
C ARG A 212 -12.09 -4.38 -3.66
N CYS A 213 -10.87 -4.72 -3.25
CA CYS A 213 -10.11 -5.87 -3.70
C CYS A 213 -9.79 -6.80 -2.52
N TYR A 214 -9.61 -8.08 -2.79
CA TYR A 214 -9.47 -9.13 -1.78
C TYR A 214 -8.35 -10.09 -2.14
N ARG A 215 -7.42 -10.36 -1.21
CA ARG A 215 -6.32 -11.32 -1.43
C ARG A 215 -6.06 -12.14 -0.16
N ASP A 216 -6.10 -13.47 -0.29
CA ASP A 216 -5.83 -14.40 0.81
C ASP A 216 -4.32 -14.75 0.89
N GLU A 217 -3.53 -13.72 1.17
CA GLU A 217 -2.07 -13.79 1.33
C GLU A 217 -1.65 -13.78 2.80
N ASP A 218 -0.41 -14.16 3.05
CA ASP A 218 0.18 -14.02 4.38
C ASP A 218 0.15 -12.55 4.84
N PHE A 219 -0.41 -12.36 6.02
CA PHE A 219 -0.61 -11.04 6.60
C PHE A 219 0.72 -10.37 6.93
N ARG A 220 0.89 -9.14 6.45
CA ARG A 220 2.04 -8.27 6.74
C ARG A 220 1.58 -6.94 7.30
N ALA A 221 2.50 -6.19 7.93
CA ALA A 221 2.19 -4.90 8.53
C ALA A 221 1.63 -3.87 7.52
N ASP A 222 2.02 -4.00 6.25
CA ASP A 222 1.65 -3.14 5.13
C ASP A 222 0.61 -3.80 4.19
N ARG A 223 -0.08 -4.86 4.63
CA ARG A 223 -1.11 -5.57 3.86
C ARG A 223 -2.40 -5.72 4.67
N GLN A 224 -3.53 -5.69 3.97
CA GLN A 224 -4.85 -5.97 4.49
C GLN A 224 -5.52 -6.99 3.58
N PRO A 225 -6.30 -7.95 4.11
CA PRO A 225 -6.98 -8.96 3.29
C PRO A 225 -8.02 -8.36 2.34
N GLU A 226 -8.58 -7.23 2.75
CA GLU A 226 -9.47 -6.40 1.96
C GLU A 226 -8.85 -4.99 1.87
N PHE A 227 -8.69 -4.47 0.65
CA PHE A 227 -8.02 -3.20 0.41
C PHE A 227 -8.65 -2.47 -0.77
N THR A 228 -8.43 -1.17 -0.86
CA THR A 228 -9.03 -0.33 -1.89
C THR A 228 -8.02 0.00 -2.97
N GLN A 229 -8.44 -0.07 -4.23
CA GLN A 229 -7.69 0.40 -5.39
C GLN A 229 -8.48 1.49 -6.10
N LEU A 230 -7.77 2.45 -6.69
CA LEU A 230 -8.32 3.26 -7.78
C LEU A 230 -7.89 2.58 -9.09
N ASP A 231 -8.84 1.87 -9.70
CA ASP A 231 -8.66 1.19 -10.98
C ASP A 231 -9.01 2.12 -12.12
N ILE A 232 -8.15 2.14 -13.15
CA ILE A 232 -8.28 2.96 -14.36
C ILE A 232 -7.95 2.05 -15.56
N GLU A 233 -8.75 2.12 -16.62
CA GLU A 233 -8.46 1.46 -17.90
C GLU A 233 -8.94 2.35 -19.07
N MET A 234 -8.18 2.34 -20.17
CA MET A 234 -8.43 3.16 -21.34
C MET A 234 -8.22 2.35 -22.63
N SER A 235 -9.04 2.62 -23.65
CA SER A 235 -8.88 2.12 -25.01
C SER A 235 -8.10 3.10 -25.88
N PHE A 236 -7.44 2.58 -26.92
CA PHE A 236 -6.68 3.33 -27.93
C PHE A 236 -5.54 4.18 -27.33
N VAL A 237 -4.82 3.61 -26.36
CA VAL A 237 -3.73 4.27 -25.63
C VAL A 237 -2.40 3.55 -25.78
N GLU A 238 -1.32 4.33 -25.67
CA GLU A 238 0.03 3.85 -25.43
C GLU A 238 0.41 4.02 -23.95
N GLN A 239 1.58 3.49 -23.55
CA GLN A 239 2.06 3.56 -22.17
C GLN A 239 2.09 5.00 -21.64
N ASP A 240 2.51 5.95 -22.47
CA ASP A 240 2.66 7.35 -22.07
C ASP A 240 1.32 8.03 -21.76
N ASP A 241 0.25 7.65 -22.45
CA ASP A 241 -1.09 8.18 -22.18
C ASP A 241 -1.60 7.73 -20.80
N VAL A 242 -1.35 6.47 -20.44
CA VAL A 242 -1.77 5.92 -19.13
C VAL A 242 -0.94 6.53 -18.00
N ILE A 243 0.37 6.67 -18.21
CA ILE A 243 1.27 7.36 -17.28
C ILE A 243 0.79 8.80 -17.04
N GLU A 244 0.47 9.55 -18.10
CA GLU A 244 0.00 10.94 -17.98
C GLU A 244 -1.28 11.05 -17.13
N VAL A 245 -2.25 10.14 -17.31
CA VAL A 245 -3.46 10.10 -16.48
C VAL A 245 -3.12 9.78 -15.02
N GLY A 246 -2.25 8.79 -14.78
CA GLY A 246 -1.78 8.45 -13.44
C GLY A 246 -1.10 9.63 -12.74
N GLU A 247 -0.23 10.34 -13.45
CA GLU A 247 0.43 11.56 -12.95
C GLU A 247 -0.58 12.67 -12.65
N ALA A 248 -1.59 12.87 -13.50
CA ALA A 248 -2.61 13.88 -13.29
C ALA A 248 -3.39 13.64 -11.99
N VAL A 249 -3.73 12.38 -11.70
CA VAL A 249 -4.35 12.00 -10.42
C VAL A 249 -3.41 12.31 -9.26
N ILE A 250 -2.16 11.85 -9.32
CA ILE A 250 -1.18 12.02 -8.23
C ILE A 250 -0.89 13.50 -7.96
N ARG A 251 -0.66 14.30 -9.00
CA ARG A 251 -0.50 15.77 -8.91
C ARG A 251 -1.72 16.42 -8.27
N GLY A 252 -2.93 16.01 -8.68
CA GLY A 252 -4.19 16.49 -8.11
C GLY A 252 -4.29 16.21 -6.61
N LEU A 253 -3.92 15.00 -6.18
CA LEU A 253 -3.95 14.58 -4.79
C LEU A 253 -2.96 15.36 -3.92
N TRP A 254 -1.68 15.41 -4.29
CA TRP A 254 -0.66 16.11 -3.48
C TRP A 254 -0.92 17.62 -3.41
N LYS A 255 -1.34 18.23 -4.52
CA LYS A 255 -1.72 19.65 -4.51
C LYS A 255 -2.98 19.90 -3.69
N GLY A 256 -4.00 19.07 -3.85
CA GLY A 256 -5.31 19.27 -3.20
C GLY A 256 -5.35 18.95 -1.71
N ILE A 257 -4.45 18.09 -1.22
CA ILE A 257 -4.37 17.68 0.19
C ILE A 257 -3.24 18.38 0.93
N LEU A 258 -2.03 18.43 0.35
CA LEU A 258 -0.83 18.94 1.01
C LEU A 258 -0.41 20.32 0.52
N GLY A 259 -1.05 20.86 -0.52
CA GLY A 259 -0.57 22.07 -1.19
C GLY A 259 0.78 21.88 -1.89
N HIS A 260 1.22 20.63 -2.08
CA HIS A 260 2.52 20.31 -2.66
C HIS A 260 2.40 20.18 -4.19
N GLU A 261 3.21 20.95 -4.91
CA GLU A 261 3.29 20.84 -6.37
C GLU A 261 4.38 19.85 -6.76
N ILE A 262 3.97 18.77 -7.41
CA ILE A 262 4.88 17.77 -7.98
C ILE A 262 5.35 18.30 -9.33
N GLY A 263 6.66 18.25 -9.60
CA GLY A 263 7.29 18.57 -10.90
C GLY A 263 7.32 17.37 -11.83
N ASP A 264 8.21 17.34 -12.82
CA ASP A 264 8.33 16.18 -13.72
C ASP A 264 8.74 14.93 -12.93
N ILE A 265 8.08 13.80 -13.20
CA ILE A 265 8.38 12.53 -12.53
C ILE A 265 9.40 11.77 -13.39
N PRO A 266 10.59 11.45 -12.86
CA PRO A 266 11.59 10.71 -13.62
C PRO A 266 11.13 9.29 -13.93
N ARG A 267 11.76 8.70 -14.94
CA ARG A 267 11.57 7.30 -15.34
C ARG A 267 12.88 6.55 -15.24
N MET A 268 12.83 5.30 -14.79
CA MET A 268 13.98 4.41 -14.68
C MET A 268 13.57 3.02 -15.14
N THR A 269 14.43 2.33 -15.88
CA THR A 269 14.14 0.95 -16.26
C THR A 269 14.22 0.03 -15.04
N TYR A 270 13.46 -1.06 -15.03
CA TYR A 270 13.51 -2.08 -13.98
C TYR A 270 14.95 -2.56 -13.75
N HIS A 271 15.67 -2.88 -14.82
CA HIS A 271 17.06 -3.34 -14.72
C HIS A 271 17.99 -2.29 -14.12
N GLU A 272 17.79 -1.01 -14.44
CA GLU A 272 18.55 0.07 -13.82
C GLU A 272 18.22 0.22 -12.32
N ALA A 273 16.94 0.17 -11.95
CA ALA A 273 16.50 0.24 -10.56
C ALA A 273 17.09 -0.90 -9.73
N MET A 274 17.01 -2.14 -10.24
CA MET A 274 17.60 -3.31 -9.60
C MET A 274 19.13 -3.22 -9.52
N ARG A 275 19.81 -2.74 -10.58
CA ARG A 275 21.27 -2.61 -10.58
C ARG A 275 21.75 -1.55 -9.59
N ARG A 276 21.12 -0.38 -9.54
CA ARG A 276 21.56 0.78 -8.74
C ARG A 276 21.06 0.72 -7.30
N PHE A 277 19.92 0.08 -7.04
CA PHE A 277 19.26 0.15 -5.72
C PHE A 277 18.84 -1.21 -5.16
N GLY A 278 18.93 -2.29 -5.95
CA GLY A 278 18.52 -3.62 -5.52
C GLY A 278 17.03 -3.74 -5.26
N SER A 279 16.22 -2.87 -5.84
CA SER A 279 14.78 -2.82 -5.67
C SER A 279 14.10 -2.18 -6.89
N ASP A 280 12.94 -2.73 -7.24
CA ASP A 280 11.96 -2.22 -8.20
C ASP A 280 11.13 -1.03 -7.66
N LYS A 281 11.31 -0.67 -6.39
CA LYS A 281 10.69 0.49 -5.73
C LYS A 281 11.74 1.28 -4.93
N PRO A 282 12.74 1.86 -5.61
CA PRO A 282 13.84 2.48 -4.92
C PRO A 282 13.39 3.75 -4.16
N ASP A 283 13.92 3.94 -2.96
CA ASP A 283 13.84 5.21 -2.25
C ASP A 283 14.97 6.13 -2.72
N LEU A 284 14.64 7.15 -3.51
CA LEU A 284 15.62 8.09 -4.08
C LEU A 284 15.87 9.33 -3.20
N ARG A 285 15.29 9.40 -1.99
CA ARG A 285 15.50 10.53 -1.06
C ARG A 285 16.95 10.64 -0.54
N PHE A 286 17.76 9.61 -0.74
CA PHE A 286 19.16 9.57 -0.37
C PHE A 286 20.00 8.76 -1.38
N GLY A 287 21.33 8.88 -1.31
CA GLY A 287 22.27 8.21 -2.23
C GLY A 287 22.54 6.73 -1.90
N LEU A 288 23.82 6.37 -1.79
CA LEU A 288 24.32 5.02 -1.47
C LEU A 288 23.89 3.96 -2.49
N GLU A 289 24.04 4.26 -3.77
CA GLU A 289 23.81 3.29 -4.85
C GLU A 289 24.70 2.06 -4.70
N LEU A 290 24.20 0.92 -5.22
CA LEU A 290 24.94 -0.33 -5.25
C LEU A 290 26.07 -0.24 -6.29
N VAL A 291 27.21 -0.80 -5.94
CA VAL A 291 28.37 -0.90 -6.84
C VAL A 291 28.52 -2.36 -7.27
N ASP A 292 28.58 -2.59 -8.58
CA ASP A 292 28.88 -3.90 -9.15
C ASP A 292 30.40 -4.12 -9.16
N LEU A 293 30.86 -5.20 -8.54
CA LEU A 293 32.25 -5.60 -8.45
C LEU A 293 32.50 -6.99 -9.06
N THR A 294 31.55 -7.50 -9.84
CA THR A 294 31.65 -8.84 -10.44
C THR A 294 32.90 -8.95 -11.31
N ASP A 295 33.13 -7.98 -12.20
CA ASP A 295 34.33 -7.94 -13.06
C ASP A 295 35.61 -7.71 -12.25
N TYR A 296 35.53 -6.88 -11.20
CA TYR A 296 36.65 -6.56 -10.32
C TYR A 296 37.20 -7.81 -9.61
N PHE A 297 36.30 -8.71 -9.18
CA PHE A 297 36.65 -9.96 -8.49
C PHE A 297 36.70 -11.18 -9.42
N SER A 298 36.75 -10.99 -10.74
CA SER A 298 36.72 -12.10 -11.71
C SER A 298 37.87 -13.10 -11.59
N ALA A 299 39.03 -12.65 -11.08
CA ALA A 299 40.20 -13.48 -10.79
C ALA A 299 40.43 -13.71 -9.28
N THR A 300 39.41 -13.50 -8.44
CA THR A 300 39.59 -13.49 -6.99
C THR A 300 40.00 -14.86 -6.43
N PRO A 301 41.00 -14.93 -5.52
CA PRO A 301 41.30 -16.15 -4.78
C PRO A 301 40.26 -16.43 -3.68
N PHE A 302 39.41 -15.46 -3.33
CA PHE A 302 38.46 -15.58 -2.25
C PHE A 302 37.20 -16.33 -2.70
N ARG A 303 37.09 -17.61 -2.30
CA ARG A 303 36.01 -18.52 -2.70
C ARG A 303 34.59 -17.96 -2.54
N VAL A 304 34.34 -17.08 -1.57
CA VAL A 304 33.00 -16.49 -1.37
C VAL A 304 32.62 -15.53 -2.50
N PHE A 305 33.60 -14.86 -3.11
CA PHE A 305 33.40 -13.91 -4.21
C PHE A 305 33.58 -14.54 -5.60
N GLN A 306 33.90 -15.85 -5.67
CA GLN A 306 33.79 -16.63 -6.90
C GLN A 306 32.32 -17.01 -7.14
N ALA A 307 31.51 -16.00 -7.47
CA ALA A 307 30.06 -16.11 -7.61
C ALA A 307 29.57 -15.45 -8.91
N GLU A 308 28.29 -15.71 -9.27
CA GLU A 308 27.63 -15.10 -10.44
C GLU A 308 27.62 -13.57 -10.36
N HIS A 309 27.39 -13.01 -9.17
CA HIS A 309 27.41 -11.58 -8.92
C HIS A 309 28.13 -11.29 -7.61
N VAL A 310 28.91 -10.20 -7.58
CA VAL A 310 29.46 -9.59 -6.36
C VAL A 310 29.15 -8.11 -6.38
N GLY A 311 28.35 -7.65 -5.42
CA GLY A 311 27.99 -6.24 -5.27
C GLY A 311 28.40 -5.68 -3.92
N ALA A 312 28.43 -4.35 -3.82
CA ALA A 312 28.74 -3.64 -2.59
C ALA A 312 27.81 -2.46 -2.31
N VAL A 313 27.69 -2.09 -1.03
CA VAL A 313 27.08 -0.84 -0.57
C VAL A 313 27.95 -0.22 0.52
N ILE A 314 28.12 1.10 0.46
CA ILE A 314 28.95 1.85 1.42
C ILE A 314 28.08 2.36 2.57
N MET A 315 28.57 2.17 3.79
CA MET A 315 28.11 2.86 4.99
C MET A 315 29.13 3.95 5.36
N PRO A 316 28.82 5.23 5.07
CA PRO A 316 29.68 6.34 5.43
C PRO A 316 29.96 6.38 6.93
N GLY A 317 31.23 6.53 7.32
CA GLY A 317 31.62 6.54 8.75
C GLY A 317 31.42 5.21 9.48
N GLY A 318 31.17 4.12 8.74
CA GLY A 318 30.85 2.81 9.32
C GLY A 318 32.06 2.02 9.84
N ALA A 319 33.31 2.48 9.66
CA ALA A 319 34.50 1.74 10.06
C ALA A 319 34.59 1.55 11.59
N ASP A 320 34.23 2.58 12.36
CA ASP A 320 34.36 2.61 13.83
C ASP A 320 33.22 1.85 14.57
N GLN A 321 32.38 1.11 13.84
CA GLN A 321 31.33 0.31 14.46
C GLN A 321 31.94 -0.73 15.43
N PRO A 322 31.40 -0.88 16.64
CA PRO A 322 31.88 -1.91 17.55
C PRO A 322 31.58 -3.30 17.00
N ARG A 323 32.43 -4.29 17.32
CA ARG A 323 32.32 -5.65 16.77
C ARG A 323 30.92 -6.27 16.85
N ARG A 324 30.21 -6.01 17.96
CA ARG A 324 28.82 -6.45 18.17
C ARG A 324 27.86 -5.97 17.07
N GLN A 325 28.08 -4.78 16.50
CA GLN A 325 27.24 -4.27 15.42
C GLN A 325 27.48 -5.05 14.12
N PHE A 326 28.73 -5.39 13.79
CA PHE A 326 29.03 -6.25 12.65
C PHE A 326 28.41 -7.65 12.79
N ASP A 327 28.41 -8.21 14.00
CA ASP A 327 27.74 -9.49 14.26
C ASP A 327 26.21 -9.35 14.14
N ALA A 328 25.63 -8.22 14.56
CA ALA A 328 24.20 -7.93 14.34
C ALA A 328 23.85 -7.80 12.84
N TRP A 329 24.72 -7.24 12.02
CA TRP A 329 24.55 -7.20 10.56
C TRP A 329 24.57 -8.61 9.94
N GLN A 330 25.38 -9.54 10.46
CA GLN A 330 25.35 -10.95 10.01
C GLN A 330 24.00 -11.59 10.30
N GLU A 331 23.49 -11.45 11.53
CA GLU A 331 22.20 -12.02 11.91
C GLU A 331 21.05 -11.36 11.15
N TRP A 332 21.12 -10.05 10.92
CA TRP A 332 20.15 -9.31 10.11
C TRP A 332 20.08 -9.83 8.66
N ALA A 333 21.21 -10.23 8.07
CA ALA A 333 21.26 -10.81 6.74
C ALA A 333 20.73 -12.25 6.72
N LYS A 334 21.06 -13.07 7.74
CA LYS A 334 20.55 -14.44 7.87
C LYS A 334 19.04 -14.52 8.02
N GLN A 335 18.44 -13.57 8.76
CA GLN A 335 16.98 -13.45 8.88
C GLN A 335 16.29 -13.19 7.53
N ARG A 336 17.04 -12.80 6.50
CA ARG A 336 16.58 -12.57 5.12
C ARG A 336 17.01 -13.69 4.16
N GLY A 337 17.43 -14.83 4.69
CA GLY A 337 17.82 -16.01 3.89
C GLY A 337 19.26 -15.98 3.35
N ALA A 338 20.03 -14.91 3.62
CA ALA A 338 21.43 -14.84 3.19
C ALA A 338 22.36 -15.63 4.13
N LYS A 339 23.53 -16.04 3.63
CA LYS A 339 24.55 -16.73 4.47
C LYS A 339 25.26 -15.77 5.44
N GLY A 340 25.26 -14.47 5.13
CA GLY A 340 25.89 -13.41 5.91
C GLY A 340 25.98 -12.13 5.08
N LEU A 341 26.57 -11.09 5.66
CA LEU A 341 26.85 -9.80 4.99
C LEU A 341 28.33 -9.49 5.13
N ALA A 342 29.12 -9.80 4.11
CA ALA A 342 30.56 -9.63 4.15
C ALA A 342 30.92 -8.13 4.26
N TYR A 343 32.06 -7.79 4.86
CA TYR A 343 32.45 -6.37 5.01
C TYR A 343 33.97 -6.15 5.02
N VAL A 344 34.35 -4.93 4.64
CA VAL A 344 35.68 -4.33 4.77
C VAL A 344 35.52 -2.98 5.47
N THR A 345 36.40 -2.67 6.43
CA THR A 345 36.50 -1.31 6.99
C THR A 345 37.67 -0.59 6.34
N VAL A 346 37.51 0.71 6.10
CA VAL A 346 38.60 1.59 5.67
C VAL A 346 38.99 2.43 6.88
N ASP A 347 40.11 2.12 7.51
CA ASP A 347 40.57 2.82 8.69
C ASP A 347 40.98 4.27 8.34
N ALA A 348 41.18 5.13 9.34
CA ALA A 348 41.47 6.55 9.13
C ALA A 348 42.76 6.81 8.33
N ASP A 349 43.72 5.87 8.36
CA ASP A 349 44.97 5.90 7.60
C ASP A 349 44.85 5.26 6.20
N GLY A 350 43.65 4.78 5.83
CA GLY A 350 43.37 4.08 4.58
C GLY A 350 43.62 2.57 4.62
N THR A 351 44.07 2.02 5.76
CA THR A 351 44.29 0.58 5.90
C THR A 351 42.97 -0.19 5.83
N LEU A 352 42.95 -1.30 5.07
CA LEU A 352 41.77 -2.14 4.95
C LEU A 352 41.70 -3.18 6.07
N GLY A 353 40.64 -3.08 6.89
CA GLY A 353 40.32 -3.99 7.98
C GLY A 353 39.15 -4.94 7.65
N GLY A 354 38.77 -5.74 8.66
CA GLY A 354 37.65 -6.68 8.54
C GLY A 354 38.03 -8.08 8.00
N PRO A 355 37.09 -9.03 8.01
CA PRO A 355 37.33 -10.42 7.65
C PRO A 355 37.58 -10.62 6.15
N VAL A 356 36.99 -9.79 5.29
CA VAL A 356 37.17 -9.89 3.83
C VAL A 356 38.57 -9.45 3.42
N ALA A 357 39.08 -8.34 3.96
CA ALA A 357 40.38 -7.77 3.58
C ALA A 357 41.56 -8.76 3.73
N LYS A 358 41.47 -9.70 4.67
CA LYS A 358 42.47 -10.76 4.91
C LYS A 358 42.52 -11.83 3.83
N ASN A 359 41.46 -11.95 3.02
CA ASN A 359 41.32 -12.98 1.98
C ASN A 359 41.48 -12.40 0.56
N LEU A 360 41.57 -11.08 0.42
CA LEU A 360 41.85 -10.42 -0.85
C LEU A 360 43.35 -10.49 -1.18
N SER A 361 43.66 -10.63 -2.47
CA SER A 361 45.00 -10.40 -3.00
C SER A 361 45.45 -8.95 -2.82
N ASP A 362 46.75 -8.69 -2.90
CA ASP A 362 47.27 -7.33 -2.75
C ASP A 362 46.72 -6.38 -3.82
N GLN A 363 46.59 -6.85 -5.07
CA GLN A 363 45.97 -6.07 -6.16
C GLN A 363 44.51 -5.70 -5.86
N GLU A 364 43.72 -6.66 -5.37
CA GLU A 364 42.33 -6.40 -4.99
C GLU A 364 42.22 -5.49 -3.76
N ARG A 365 43.18 -5.56 -2.83
CA ARG A 365 43.19 -4.70 -1.64
C ARG A 365 43.50 -3.26 -2.03
N ASP A 366 44.52 -3.06 -2.85
CA ASP A 366 45.00 -1.72 -3.24
C ASP A 366 43.98 -0.98 -4.12
N GLY A 367 43.23 -1.69 -4.96
CA GLY A 367 42.23 -1.11 -5.86
C GLY A 367 40.84 -0.91 -5.26
N LEU A 368 40.51 -1.56 -4.13
CA LEU A 368 39.12 -1.71 -3.69
C LEU A 368 38.47 -0.37 -3.39
N VAL A 369 39.15 0.49 -2.64
CA VAL A 369 38.63 1.81 -2.21
C VAL A 369 38.25 2.65 -3.43
N ALA A 370 39.09 2.65 -4.46
CA ALA A 370 38.82 3.36 -5.71
C ALA A 370 37.67 2.71 -6.51
N ALA A 371 37.61 1.37 -6.56
CA ALA A 371 36.57 0.64 -7.28
C ALA A 371 35.18 0.87 -6.68
N VAL A 372 35.05 0.94 -5.36
CA VAL A 372 33.76 1.23 -4.70
C VAL A 372 33.48 2.71 -4.48
N GLY A 373 34.50 3.57 -4.55
CA GLY A 373 34.38 5.00 -4.23
C GLY A 373 34.26 5.28 -2.72
N ALA A 374 34.83 4.42 -1.88
CA ALA A 374 34.84 4.57 -0.43
C ALA A 374 35.89 5.62 0.02
N LYS A 375 35.74 6.11 1.25
CA LYS A 375 36.69 7.03 1.89
C LYS A 375 37.20 6.43 3.21
N ALA A 376 38.29 7.01 3.72
CA ALA A 376 38.76 6.70 5.06
C ALA A 376 37.65 6.95 6.09
N GLY A 377 37.42 5.98 6.99
CA GLY A 377 36.33 5.94 7.95
C GLY A 377 35.09 5.16 7.50
N ASP A 378 35.00 4.72 6.23
CA ASP A 378 33.82 4.02 5.73
C ASP A 378 33.84 2.50 5.99
N CYS A 379 32.66 1.90 6.00
CA CYS A 379 32.51 0.44 5.92
C CYS A 379 31.87 0.07 4.58
N VAL A 380 32.47 -0.88 3.87
CA VAL A 380 31.94 -1.44 2.63
C VAL A 380 31.32 -2.79 2.95
N PHE A 381 30.01 -2.93 2.74
CA PHE A 381 29.32 -4.21 2.84
C PHE A 381 29.21 -4.88 1.48
N PHE A 382 29.25 -6.21 1.44
CA PHE A 382 29.23 -7.02 0.23
C PHE A 382 28.19 -8.12 0.31
N ALA A 383 27.56 -8.40 -0.83
CA ALA A 383 26.79 -9.61 -1.07
C ALA A 383 27.30 -10.29 -2.34
N ALA A 384 27.41 -11.62 -2.30
CA ALA A 384 27.86 -12.43 -3.41
C ALA A 384 26.99 -13.68 -3.54
N GLY A 385 26.63 -14.06 -4.76
CA GLY A 385 25.74 -15.18 -5.04
C GLY A 385 24.96 -15.00 -6.33
N LYS A 386 23.73 -15.54 -6.37
CA LYS A 386 22.75 -15.29 -7.44
C LYS A 386 22.47 -13.78 -7.53
N THR A 387 22.41 -13.24 -8.74
CA THR A 387 22.29 -11.78 -8.96
C THR A 387 21.09 -11.16 -8.24
N SER A 388 19.91 -11.79 -8.34
CA SER A 388 18.66 -11.33 -7.71
C SER A 388 18.81 -11.19 -6.19
N ASP A 389 19.36 -12.22 -5.55
CA ASP A 389 19.38 -12.36 -4.10
C ASP A 389 20.41 -11.41 -3.48
N ALA A 390 21.58 -11.30 -4.13
CA ALA A 390 22.64 -10.40 -3.71
C ALA A 390 22.20 -8.93 -3.84
N ARG A 391 21.56 -8.54 -4.95
CA ARG A 391 21.01 -7.19 -5.13
C ARG A 391 19.92 -6.89 -4.11
N ALA A 392 18.98 -7.80 -3.89
CA ALA A 392 17.92 -7.62 -2.90
C ALA A 392 18.47 -7.43 -1.47
N LEU A 393 19.49 -8.21 -1.09
CA LEU A 393 20.15 -8.07 0.20
C LEU A 393 20.85 -6.71 0.34
N LEU A 394 21.59 -6.28 -0.68
CA LEU A 394 22.29 -5.00 -0.68
C LEU A 394 21.33 -3.80 -0.70
N GLY A 395 20.23 -3.89 -1.46
CA GLY A 395 19.17 -2.88 -1.45
C GLY A 395 18.51 -2.74 -0.09
N ALA A 396 18.26 -3.87 0.60
CA ALA A 396 17.77 -3.84 1.97
C ALA A 396 18.81 -3.25 2.95
N ALA A 397 20.10 -3.57 2.77
CA ALA A 397 21.18 -3.04 3.60
C ALA A 397 21.33 -1.53 3.40
N ARG A 398 21.21 -1.04 2.15
CA ARG A 398 21.19 0.38 1.80
C ARG A 398 20.12 1.15 2.58
N ILE A 399 18.88 0.64 2.62
CA ILE A 399 17.78 1.27 3.36
C ILE A 399 18.05 1.28 4.87
N GLU A 400 18.56 0.18 5.42
CA GLU A 400 18.91 0.09 6.84
C GLU A 400 20.05 1.07 7.21
N ILE A 401 21.07 1.20 6.36
CA ILE A 401 22.14 2.19 6.52
C ILE A 401 21.55 3.61 6.49
N GLY A 402 20.71 3.91 5.50
CA GLY A 402 20.05 5.21 5.37
C GLY A 402 19.25 5.60 6.62
N ARG A 403 18.55 4.64 7.24
CA ARG A 403 17.84 4.86 8.52
C ARG A 403 18.79 5.09 9.69
N ARG A 404 19.82 4.25 9.86
CA ARG A 404 20.76 4.35 10.99
C ARG A 404 21.59 5.63 10.97
N LEU A 405 21.86 6.14 9.77
CA LEU A 405 22.62 7.37 9.55
C LEU A 405 21.72 8.59 9.34
N GLU A 406 20.39 8.45 9.51
CA GLU A 406 19.41 9.53 9.34
C GLU A 406 19.55 10.28 8.00
N LEU A 407 19.88 9.56 6.92
CA LEU A 407 20.12 10.14 5.59
C LEU A 407 18.83 10.41 4.81
N ILE A 408 17.70 9.91 5.31
CA ILE A 408 16.40 9.99 4.64
C ILE A 408 15.71 11.28 5.08
N ASP A 409 15.48 12.21 4.16
CA ASP A 409 14.64 13.38 4.42
C ASP A 409 13.16 12.96 4.48
N GLU A 410 12.63 12.82 5.70
CA GLU A 410 11.24 12.42 5.93
C GLU A 410 10.21 13.47 5.51
N LYS A 411 10.64 14.69 5.14
CA LYS A 411 9.75 15.73 4.60
C LYS A 411 9.76 15.79 3.08
N ALA A 412 10.70 15.12 2.43
CA ALA A 412 10.83 15.12 0.97
C ALA A 412 9.80 14.17 0.33
N TRP A 413 9.33 14.57 -0.85
CA TRP A 413 8.56 13.73 -1.76
C TRP A 413 9.40 13.38 -2.98
N SER A 414 9.63 12.08 -3.18
CA SER A 414 10.38 11.56 -4.31
C SER A 414 9.52 10.56 -5.07
N PHE A 415 9.18 10.93 -6.31
CA PHE A 415 8.42 10.08 -7.23
C PHE A 415 9.33 9.49 -8.30
N LEU A 416 8.99 8.29 -8.76
CA LEU A 416 9.68 7.61 -9.85
C LEU A 416 8.70 6.69 -10.58
N TRP A 417 8.74 6.67 -11.91
CA TRP A 417 8.20 5.56 -12.69
C TRP A 417 9.28 4.52 -12.95
N VAL A 418 8.99 3.27 -12.60
CA VAL A 418 9.80 2.11 -12.99
C VAL A 418 9.13 1.46 -14.18
N ILE A 419 9.83 1.38 -15.30
CA ILE A 419 9.30 0.91 -16.60
C ILE A 419 10.13 -0.26 -17.14
N ASP A 420 9.69 -0.86 -18.25
CA ASP A 420 10.41 -1.92 -18.95
C ASP A 420 10.69 -3.12 -18.03
N ALA A 421 9.69 -3.53 -17.27
CA ALA A 421 9.81 -4.69 -16.40
C ALA A 421 9.86 -6.00 -17.22
N PRO A 422 10.52 -7.04 -16.69
CA PRO A 422 10.49 -8.37 -17.31
C PRO A 422 9.05 -8.90 -17.41
N MET A 423 8.77 -9.66 -18.46
CA MET A 423 7.48 -10.33 -18.63
C MET A 423 7.32 -11.49 -17.66
N PHE A 424 8.41 -12.26 -17.49
CA PHE A 424 8.41 -13.51 -16.77
C PHE A 424 9.50 -13.54 -15.71
N GLU A 425 9.25 -14.28 -14.62
CA GLU A 425 10.27 -14.69 -13.66
C GLU A 425 10.34 -16.22 -13.61
N GLU A 426 11.54 -16.75 -13.46
CA GLU A 426 11.76 -18.20 -13.36
C GLU A 426 11.24 -18.69 -12.01
N THR A 427 10.44 -19.75 -12.05
CA THR A 427 9.90 -20.42 -10.86
C THR A 427 10.40 -21.85 -10.80
N GLU A 428 10.43 -22.40 -9.59
CA GLU A 428 10.74 -23.81 -9.35
C GLU A 428 9.59 -24.41 -8.55
N ASP A 429 9.01 -25.51 -9.03
CA ASP A 429 7.94 -26.20 -8.31
C ASP A 429 8.49 -27.05 -7.14
N ASP A 430 7.61 -27.61 -6.31
CA ASP A 430 7.98 -28.45 -5.16
C ASP A 430 8.78 -29.72 -5.57
N GLN A 431 8.81 -30.06 -6.85
CA GLN A 431 9.50 -31.21 -7.42
C GLN A 431 10.84 -30.83 -8.06
N GLY A 432 11.21 -29.54 -8.05
CA GLY A 432 12.44 -29.02 -8.62
C GLY A 432 12.37 -28.74 -10.13
N ASN A 433 11.19 -28.74 -10.74
CA ASN A 433 11.03 -28.40 -12.15
C ASN A 433 11.00 -26.88 -12.33
N LYS A 434 11.82 -26.40 -13.27
CA LYS A 434 11.85 -24.99 -13.67
C LYS A 434 10.66 -24.64 -14.55
N GLY A 435 10.06 -23.49 -14.30
CA GLY A 435 8.95 -22.92 -15.06
C GLY A 435 9.04 -21.40 -15.11
N TRP A 436 7.98 -20.77 -15.60
CA TRP A 436 7.83 -19.32 -15.67
C TRP A 436 6.53 -18.90 -15.03
N THR A 437 6.55 -17.80 -14.28
CA THR A 437 5.35 -17.06 -13.90
C THR A 437 5.42 -15.63 -14.41
N ALA A 438 4.28 -14.96 -14.51
CA ALA A 438 4.23 -13.57 -14.93
C ALA A 438 4.68 -12.65 -13.78
N VAL A 439 5.49 -11.63 -14.07
CA VAL A 439 5.93 -10.64 -13.06
C VAL A 439 4.77 -9.75 -12.60
N HIS A 440 3.89 -9.35 -13.52
CA HIS A 440 2.74 -8.48 -13.22
C HIS A 440 1.42 -9.24 -13.32
N HIS A 441 1.01 -9.57 -14.55
CA HIS A 441 -0.21 -10.33 -14.82
C HIS A 441 -0.10 -11.01 -16.19
N PRO A 442 -0.64 -12.22 -16.39
CA PRO A 442 -0.70 -12.92 -17.68
C PRO A 442 -1.32 -12.18 -18.88
N PHE A 443 -1.95 -11.01 -18.68
CA PHE A 443 -2.57 -10.20 -19.74
C PHE A 443 -1.69 -9.00 -20.15
N THR A 444 -0.50 -8.89 -19.58
CA THR A 444 0.43 -7.79 -19.85
C THR A 444 1.07 -7.96 -21.22
N SER A 445 1.05 -6.90 -22.03
CA SER A 445 1.58 -6.92 -23.38
C SER A 445 3.12 -6.96 -23.37
N PRO A 446 3.75 -7.82 -24.18
CA PRO A 446 5.17 -7.66 -24.51
C PRO A 446 5.40 -6.28 -25.13
N ASN A 447 6.59 -5.72 -24.91
CA ASN A 447 6.96 -4.51 -25.61
C ASN A 447 7.14 -4.78 -27.12
N LEU A 448 7.31 -3.71 -27.92
CA LEU A 448 7.38 -3.86 -29.38
C LEU A 448 8.53 -4.77 -29.85
N GLN A 449 9.66 -4.76 -29.14
CA GLN A 449 10.82 -5.57 -29.47
C GLN A 449 10.59 -7.07 -29.22
N TRP A 450 9.78 -7.41 -28.21
CA TRP A 450 9.59 -8.79 -27.74
C TRP A 450 8.32 -9.47 -28.25
N ARG A 451 7.40 -8.72 -28.85
CA ARG A 451 6.07 -9.20 -29.29
C ARG A 451 6.12 -10.50 -30.10
N ASP A 452 7.11 -10.64 -30.97
CA ASP A 452 7.18 -11.75 -31.94
C ASP A 452 8.16 -12.86 -31.54
N ASN A 453 8.89 -12.71 -30.41
CA ASN A 453 10.00 -13.61 -30.08
C ASN A 453 10.27 -13.80 -28.57
N PHE A 454 9.38 -13.39 -27.67
CA PHE A 454 9.59 -13.52 -26.22
C PHE A 454 9.85 -14.97 -25.76
N GLU A 455 9.42 -15.97 -26.50
CA GLU A 455 9.66 -17.39 -26.21
C GLU A 455 11.11 -17.82 -26.45
N GLN A 456 11.86 -17.06 -27.25
CA GLN A 456 13.25 -17.39 -27.58
C GLN A 456 14.22 -17.01 -26.46
N ALA A 457 13.88 -16.00 -25.66
CA ALA A 457 14.66 -15.53 -24.52
C ALA A 457 13.71 -14.96 -23.44
N PRO A 458 12.92 -15.82 -22.78
CA PRO A 458 11.91 -15.39 -21.80
C PRO A 458 12.48 -14.67 -20.58
N ASP A 459 13.74 -14.93 -20.23
CA ASP A 459 14.51 -14.24 -19.18
C ASP A 459 14.85 -12.78 -19.52
N GLN A 460 14.82 -12.43 -20.81
CA GLN A 460 15.13 -11.10 -21.33
C GLN A 460 13.89 -10.35 -21.84
N ALA A 461 12.76 -11.05 -21.98
CA ALA A 461 11.53 -10.51 -22.52
C ALA A 461 10.98 -9.39 -21.63
N LEU A 462 10.73 -8.22 -22.22
CA LEU A 462 10.25 -7.03 -21.52
C LEU A 462 8.79 -6.72 -21.87
N ALA A 463 8.08 -6.18 -20.89
CA ALA A 463 6.68 -5.78 -20.98
C ALA A 463 6.52 -4.27 -21.13
N TRP A 464 5.41 -3.85 -21.75
CA TRP A 464 4.87 -2.50 -21.57
C TRP A 464 4.17 -2.39 -20.20
N ALA A 465 4.95 -2.51 -19.14
CA ALA A 465 4.53 -2.41 -17.75
C ALA A 465 5.24 -1.27 -17.04
N TYR A 466 4.53 -0.66 -16.08
CA TYR A 466 4.98 0.55 -15.41
C TYR A 466 4.42 0.62 -13.99
N ASP A 467 5.29 0.95 -13.05
CA ASP A 467 4.98 1.14 -11.64
C ASP A 467 5.34 2.54 -11.20
N ILE A 468 4.47 3.18 -10.43
CA ILE A 468 4.76 4.46 -9.79
C ILE A 468 5.14 4.26 -8.34
N VAL A 469 6.30 4.79 -7.98
CA VAL A 469 6.94 4.68 -6.69
C VAL A 469 6.95 6.06 -6.04
N CYS A 470 6.64 6.13 -4.76
CA CYS A 470 6.76 7.32 -3.92
C CYS A 470 7.51 6.97 -2.63
N ASN A 471 8.65 7.60 -2.38
CA ASN A 471 9.45 7.41 -1.17
C ASN A 471 9.76 5.93 -0.87
N GLY A 472 10.11 5.15 -1.89
CA GLY A 472 10.38 3.71 -1.77
C GLY A 472 9.15 2.81 -1.60
N ASN A 473 7.94 3.38 -1.77
CA ASN A 473 6.69 2.65 -1.75
C ASN A 473 6.10 2.59 -3.17
N GLU A 474 5.84 1.40 -3.68
CA GLU A 474 5.02 1.22 -4.88
C GLU A 474 3.58 1.68 -4.56
N ILE A 475 3.14 2.78 -5.16
CA ILE A 475 1.79 3.35 -4.92
C ILE A 475 0.80 2.98 -6.02
N GLY A 476 1.26 2.46 -7.16
CA GLY A 476 0.40 1.93 -8.22
C GLY A 476 1.21 1.25 -9.31
N GLY A 477 0.53 0.42 -10.10
CA GLY A 477 1.15 -0.37 -11.15
C GLY A 477 0.15 -0.69 -12.27
N GLY A 478 0.66 -0.86 -13.48
CA GLY A 478 -0.16 -0.98 -14.68
C GLY A 478 0.59 -1.56 -15.86
N SER A 479 -0.15 -1.86 -16.92
CA SER A 479 0.42 -2.27 -18.19
C SER A 479 -0.52 -2.01 -19.36
N ILE A 480 0.06 -1.93 -20.55
CA ILE A 480 -0.67 -2.16 -21.80
C ILE A 480 -1.05 -3.64 -21.86
N ARG A 481 -2.26 -3.93 -22.32
CA ARG A 481 -2.78 -5.31 -22.33
C ARG A 481 -2.64 -5.96 -23.69
N ILE A 482 -2.57 -7.27 -23.65
CA ILE A 482 -2.74 -8.09 -24.83
C ILE A 482 -4.21 -8.03 -25.25
N HIS A 483 -4.45 -7.66 -26.51
CA HIS A 483 -5.77 -7.70 -27.15
C HIS A 483 -5.80 -8.67 -28.34
N GLN A 484 -4.64 -9.23 -28.73
CA GLN A 484 -4.53 -10.20 -29.83
C GLN A 484 -4.54 -11.62 -29.27
N ALA A 485 -5.47 -12.45 -29.74
CA ALA A 485 -5.72 -13.78 -29.20
C ALA A 485 -4.52 -14.73 -29.34
N ASP A 486 -3.80 -14.68 -30.47
CA ASP A 486 -2.61 -15.48 -30.74
C ASP A 486 -1.47 -15.15 -29.77
N VAL A 487 -1.25 -13.86 -29.50
CA VAL A 487 -0.25 -13.40 -28.51
C VAL A 487 -0.63 -13.88 -27.11
N GLN A 488 -1.92 -13.80 -26.75
CA GLN A 488 -2.39 -14.24 -25.43
C GLN A 488 -2.19 -15.74 -25.23
N GLN A 489 -2.49 -16.54 -26.25
CA GLN A 489 -2.28 -17.99 -26.24
C GLN A 489 -0.80 -18.35 -26.08
N ARG A 490 0.10 -17.65 -26.78
CA ARG A 490 1.56 -17.83 -26.63
C ARG A 490 2.04 -17.52 -25.22
N VAL A 491 1.51 -16.47 -24.58
CA VAL A 491 1.82 -16.15 -23.17
C VAL A 491 1.30 -17.24 -22.23
N PHE A 492 0.07 -17.75 -22.42
CA PHE A 492 -0.43 -18.86 -21.61
C PHE A 492 0.39 -20.14 -21.75
N ALA A 493 0.81 -20.47 -22.96
CA ALA A 493 1.70 -21.60 -23.21
C ALA A 493 3.05 -21.45 -22.48
N MET A 494 3.63 -20.24 -22.49
CA MET A 494 4.86 -19.93 -21.73
C MET A 494 4.69 -20.11 -20.21
N LEU A 495 3.50 -19.82 -19.69
CA LEU A 495 3.14 -20.03 -18.28
C LEU A 495 2.76 -21.48 -17.96
N GLY A 496 2.92 -22.41 -18.91
CA GLY A 496 2.63 -23.82 -18.72
C GLY A 496 1.13 -24.16 -18.68
N MET A 497 0.25 -23.24 -19.10
CA MET A 497 -1.18 -23.52 -19.20
C MET A 497 -1.51 -24.19 -20.54
N SER A 498 -2.20 -25.33 -20.47
CA SER A 498 -2.79 -25.95 -21.65
C SER A 498 -3.95 -25.12 -22.20
N GLU A 499 -4.30 -25.34 -23.47
CA GLU A 499 -5.44 -24.67 -24.11
C GLU A 499 -6.76 -24.96 -23.37
N ALA A 500 -6.95 -26.20 -22.91
CA ALA A 500 -8.13 -26.58 -22.12
C ALA A 500 -8.21 -25.82 -20.79
N GLU A 501 -7.08 -25.67 -20.08
CA GLU A 501 -7.03 -24.90 -18.83
C GLU A 501 -7.24 -23.40 -19.08
N ALA A 502 -6.65 -22.87 -20.14
CA ALA A 502 -6.85 -21.48 -20.55
C ALA A 502 -8.32 -21.20 -20.89
N GLN A 503 -8.98 -22.10 -21.61
CA GLN A 503 -10.41 -22.00 -21.93
C GLN A 503 -11.29 -22.18 -20.69
N GLU A 504 -10.96 -23.09 -19.78
CA GLU A 504 -11.70 -23.28 -18.53
C GLU A 504 -11.61 -22.05 -17.62
N LYS A 505 -10.44 -21.43 -17.51
CA LYS A 505 -10.21 -20.29 -16.60
C LYS A 505 -10.63 -18.96 -17.22
N PHE A 506 -10.27 -18.74 -18.49
CA PHE A 506 -10.35 -17.44 -19.17
C PHE A 506 -11.17 -17.46 -20.45
N GLY A 507 -11.89 -18.56 -20.76
CA GLY A 507 -12.63 -18.71 -22.02
C GLY A 507 -13.60 -17.58 -22.32
N PHE A 508 -14.26 -17.02 -21.31
CA PHE A 508 -15.16 -15.87 -21.50
C PHE A 508 -14.43 -14.59 -21.97
N LEU A 509 -13.19 -14.37 -21.50
CA LEU A 509 -12.37 -13.23 -21.90
C LEU A 509 -11.77 -13.47 -23.29
N LEU A 510 -11.27 -14.68 -23.53
CA LEU A 510 -10.75 -15.08 -24.84
C LEU A 510 -11.83 -15.00 -25.93
N GLU A 511 -13.05 -15.45 -25.62
CA GLU A 511 -14.21 -15.30 -26.49
C GLU A 511 -14.51 -13.82 -26.76
N ALA A 512 -14.51 -12.97 -25.72
CA ALA A 512 -14.69 -11.52 -25.90
C ALA A 512 -13.62 -10.91 -26.83
N PHE A 513 -12.37 -11.39 -26.77
CA PHE A 513 -11.29 -10.93 -27.64
C PHE A 513 -11.44 -11.36 -29.11
N THR A 514 -12.39 -12.23 -29.44
CA THR A 514 -12.73 -12.53 -30.84
C THR A 514 -13.64 -11.48 -31.49
N PHE A 515 -14.29 -10.63 -30.68
CA PHE A 515 -15.25 -9.62 -31.13
C PHE A 515 -14.63 -8.23 -31.31
N GLY A 516 -13.36 -8.16 -31.69
CA GLY A 516 -12.66 -6.91 -32.00
C GLY A 516 -12.30 -6.05 -30.78
N PRO A 517 -11.55 -6.59 -29.81
CA PRO A 517 -11.07 -5.81 -28.66
C PRO A 517 -10.16 -4.67 -29.14
N PRO A 518 -10.31 -3.44 -28.62
CA PRO A 518 -9.39 -2.36 -28.94
C PRO A 518 -8.02 -2.61 -28.29
N PRO A 519 -6.93 -2.00 -28.77
CA PRO A 519 -5.74 -1.82 -27.95
C PRO A 519 -6.14 -1.09 -26.67
N HIS A 520 -5.78 -1.61 -25.50
CA HIS A 520 -6.14 -1.00 -24.23
C HIS A 520 -5.03 -1.16 -23.18
N GLY A 521 -5.04 -0.27 -22.20
CA GLY A 521 -4.07 -0.24 -21.11
C GLY A 521 -4.64 0.45 -19.89
N GLY A 522 -4.03 0.20 -18.74
CA GLY A 522 -4.55 0.74 -17.49
C GLY A 522 -3.56 0.73 -16.36
N ILE A 523 -4.02 1.21 -15.22
CA ILE A 523 -3.25 1.30 -13.97
C ILE A 523 -4.19 1.09 -12.79
N ALA A 524 -3.68 0.47 -11.72
CA ALA A 524 -4.35 0.45 -10.43
C ALA A 524 -3.46 1.16 -9.41
N ILE A 525 -4.03 2.13 -8.68
CA ILE A 525 -3.34 2.85 -7.61
C ILE A 525 -3.76 2.24 -6.27
N GLY A 526 -2.79 1.81 -5.48
CA GLY A 526 -2.96 1.35 -4.10
C GLY A 526 -3.48 2.47 -3.22
N TRP A 527 -4.80 2.50 -3.03
CA TRP A 527 -5.49 3.66 -2.51
C TRP A 527 -5.26 3.87 -1.02
N ASP A 528 -5.22 2.77 -0.25
CA ASP A 528 -4.91 2.79 1.18
C ASP A 528 -3.48 3.31 1.41
N ARG A 529 -2.52 2.86 0.61
CA ARG A 529 -1.12 3.28 0.70
C ARG A 529 -0.95 4.75 0.32
N THR A 530 -1.65 5.20 -0.71
CA THR A 530 -1.68 6.62 -1.10
C THR A 530 -2.23 7.50 0.03
N CYS A 531 -3.34 7.08 0.66
CA CYS A 531 -3.90 7.79 1.82
C CYS A 531 -2.95 7.77 3.02
N MET A 532 -2.27 6.65 3.28
CA MET A 532 -1.29 6.52 4.36
C MET A 532 -0.15 7.54 4.20
N LEU A 533 0.40 7.65 2.98
CA LEU A 533 1.45 8.62 2.67
C LEU A 533 0.94 10.06 2.82
N LEU A 534 -0.22 10.39 2.26
CA LEU A 534 -0.81 11.74 2.38
C LEU A 534 -1.13 12.13 3.83
N ALA A 535 -1.46 11.16 4.70
CA ALA A 535 -1.69 11.37 6.12
C ALA A 535 -0.38 11.50 6.94
N GLY A 536 0.78 11.16 6.37
CA GLY A 536 2.02 10.96 7.14
C GLY A 536 1.90 9.81 8.13
N ALA A 537 1.03 8.83 7.87
CA ALA A 537 0.80 7.68 8.72
C ALA A 537 1.86 6.59 8.49
N THR A 538 2.13 5.78 9.51
CA THR A 538 3.10 4.67 9.46
C THR A 538 2.44 3.31 9.22
N SER A 539 1.10 3.25 9.22
CA SER A 539 0.33 2.03 8.97
C SER A 539 -0.90 2.31 8.12
N LEU A 540 -1.24 1.36 7.22
CA LEU A 540 -2.51 1.38 6.48
C LEU A 540 -3.72 1.37 7.43
N ARG A 541 -3.56 0.81 8.64
CA ARG A 541 -4.63 0.72 9.65
C ARG A 541 -5.10 2.09 10.12
N ASP A 542 -4.25 3.11 10.07
CA ASP A 542 -4.61 4.46 10.52
C ASP A 542 -5.48 5.21 9.50
N VAL A 543 -5.54 4.74 8.25
CA VAL A 543 -6.35 5.35 7.17
C VAL A 543 -7.52 4.48 6.71
N ILE A 544 -7.77 3.38 7.43
CA ILE A 544 -8.92 2.48 7.22
C ILE A 544 -9.82 2.57 8.45
N ALA A 545 -11.14 2.67 8.24
CA ALA A 545 -12.08 2.86 9.35
C ALA A 545 -12.05 1.70 10.35
N PHE A 546 -12.12 0.46 9.85
CA PHE A 546 -12.17 -0.78 10.64
C PHE A 546 -11.19 -1.82 10.06
N PRO A 547 -9.88 -1.66 10.27
CA PRO A 547 -8.87 -2.54 9.70
C PRO A 547 -8.78 -3.88 10.45
N LYS A 548 -8.18 -4.87 9.80
CA LYS A 548 -7.78 -6.13 10.41
C LYS A 548 -6.38 -6.02 11.03
N THR A 549 -6.10 -6.81 12.06
CA THR A 549 -4.76 -6.97 12.62
C THR A 549 -3.84 -7.74 11.66
N GLY A 550 -2.57 -7.86 12.00
CA GLY A 550 -1.59 -8.64 11.24
C GLY A 550 -1.84 -10.15 11.23
N ALA A 551 -2.94 -10.64 11.80
CA ALA A 551 -3.38 -12.04 11.67
C ALA A 551 -4.74 -12.16 10.97
N GLY A 552 -5.22 -11.09 10.31
CA GLY A 552 -6.53 -11.06 9.66
C GLY A 552 -7.72 -10.95 10.62
N HIS A 553 -7.47 -10.85 11.93
CA HIS A 553 -8.49 -10.75 12.96
C HIS A 553 -9.02 -9.32 13.10
N ASP A 554 -10.31 -9.17 13.34
CA ASP A 554 -10.96 -7.91 13.72
C ASP A 554 -11.22 -7.91 15.25
N PRO A 555 -10.44 -7.15 16.04
CA PRO A 555 -10.62 -7.09 17.49
C PRO A 555 -11.91 -6.41 17.93
N LEU A 556 -12.54 -5.62 17.07
CA LEU A 556 -13.80 -4.92 17.38
C LEU A 556 -14.97 -5.90 17.40
N THR A 557 -15.08 -6.72 16.35
CA THR A 557 -16.20 -7.65 16.17
C THR A 557 -15.89 -9.07 16.62
N GLY A 558 -14.61 -9.40 16.81
CA GLY A 558 -14.12 -10.74 17.08
C GLY A 558 -14.05 -11.63 15.84
N ALA A 559 -14.14 -11.08 14.62
CA ALA A 559 -14.10 -11.85 13.38
C ALA A 559 -12.67 -12.31 12.99
N PRO A 560 -12.51 -13.44 12.28
CA PRO A 560 -13.54 -14.42 11.95
C PRO A 560 -14.01 -15.20 13.19
N SER A 561 -15.27 -15.66 13.18
CA SER A 561 -15.86 -16.48 14.24
C SER A 561 -16.33 -17.83 13.71
N THR A 562 -16.63 -18.77 14.60
CA THR A 562 -17.30 -20.01 14.21
C THR A 562 -18.73 -19.72 13.72
N ILE A 563 -19.19 -20.52 12.75
CA ILE A 563 -20.59 -20.55 12.33
C ILE A 563 -21.34 -21.71 12.99
N THR A 564 -22.65 -21.62 13.05
CA THR A 564 -23.50 -22.70 13.55
C THR A 564 -23.48 -23.92 12.62
N VAL A 565 -23.77 -25.10 13.17
CA VAL A 565 -23.92 -26.34 12.38
C VAL A 565 -25.01 -26.19 11.31
N GLN A 566 -26.09 -25.48 11.63
CA GLN A 566 -27.18 -25.21 10.68
C GLN A 566 -26.68 -24.40 9.48
N GLN A 567 -26.01 -23.27 9.72
CA GLN A 567 -25.45 -22.43 8.64
C GLN A 567 -24.45 -23.21 7.77
N ARG A 568 -23.60 -24.03 8.39
CA ARG A 568 -22.62 -24.86 7.65
C ARG A 568 -23.30 -25.85 6.71
N ARG A 569 -24.38 -26.49 7.17
CA ARG A 569 -25.19 -27.43 6.37
C ARG A 569 -25.92 -26.70 5.24
N GLU A 570 -26.56 -25.57 5.54
CA GLU A 570 -27.27 -24.77 4.55
C GLU A 570 -26.34 -24.24 3.47
N ALA A 571 -25.15 -23.76 3.84
CA ALA A 571 -24.15 -23.28 2.89
C ALA A 571 -23.58 -24.38 1.97
N GLY A 572 -23.84 -25.65 2.24
CA GLY A 572 -23.37 -26.76 1.39
C GLY A 572 -21.86 -26.97 1.47
N ILE A 573 -21.20 -26.56 2.55
CA ILE A 573 -19.73 -26.66 2.71
C ILE A 573 -19.23 -28.10 2.56
N ASP A 574 -19.99 -29.08 3.06
CA ASP A 574 -19.64 -30.51 2.95
C ASP A 574 -20.24 -31.20 1.72
N ALA A 575 -20.86 -30.46 0.81
CA ALA A 575 -21.45 -31.06 -0.38
C ALA A 575 -20.35 -31.73 -1.21
N LYS A 576 -20.59 -32.99 -1.57
CA LYS A 576 -19.71 -33.70 -2.50
C LYS A 576 -20.05 -33.21 -3.91
N PRO A 577 -19.09 -32.65 -4.67
CA PRO A 577 -19.35 -32.23 -6.04
C PRO A 577 -19.84 -33.42 -6.86
N GLU A 578 -20.90 -33.22 -7.67
CA GLU A 578 -21.22 -34.19 -8.70
C GLU A 578 -20.07 -34.23 -9.71
N ARG A 579 -19.63 -35.43 -10.06
CA ARG A 579 -18.50 -35.63 -10.98
C ARG A 579 -18.93 -35.07 -12.34
N ALA A 580 -18.27 -34.01 -12.82
CA ALA A 580 -18.58 -33.44 -14.14
C ALA A 580 -18.56 -34.55 -15.20
N ALA A 581 -19.66 -34.66 -15.97
CA ALA A 581 -19.69 -35.54 -17.13
C ALA A 581 -18.59 -35.08 -18.10
N ARG A 582 -17.77 -36.02 -18.59
CA ARG A 582 -16.78 -35.72 -19.64
C ARG A 582 -17.52 -35.09 -20.82
N PRO A 583 -16.97 -34.04 -21.47
CA PRO A 583 -17.51 -33.58 -22.74
C PRO A 583 -17.58 -34.77 -23.70
N GLU A 584 -18.75 -35.03 -24.29
CA GLU A 584 -18.87 -36.00 -25.37
C GLU A 584 -17.94 -35.55 -26.50
N ALA A 585 -17.04 -36.44 -26.92
CA ALA A 585 -16.16 -36.18 -28.05
C ALA A 585 -17.03 -35.90 -29.29
N ASP A 586 -16.71 -34.80 -29.99
CA ASP A 586 -17.39 -34.37 -31.21
C ASP A 586 -17.67 -35.56 -32.15
N THR A 587 -18.95 -35.73 -32.47
CA THR A 587 -19.40 -36.60 -33.53
C THR A 587 -18.84 -36.09 -34.86
N GLU A 588 -18.17 -36.97 -35.61
CA GLU A 588 -17.64 -36.69 -36.94
C GLU A 588 -18.68 -36.00 -37.85
N PRO A 589 -18.27 -35.03 -38.68
CA PRO A 589 -19.17 -34.40 -39.63
C PRO A 589 -19.67 -35.43 -40.67
N PRO A 590 -20.91 -35.31 -41.15
CA PRO A 590 -21.46 -36.26 -42.10
C PRO A 590 -20.66 -36.20 -43.40
N THR A 591 -20.18 -37.35 -43.84
CA THR A 591 -19.59 -37.56 -45.17
C THR A 591 -20.65 -37.26 -46.23
N THR A 592 -20.47 -36.16 -46.95
CA THR A 592 -21.20 -35.88 -48.19
C THR A 592 -20.69 -36.79 -49.30
N ALA A 593 -21.59 -37.61 -49.86
CA ALA A 593 -21.46 -38.23 -51.17
C ALA A 593 -22.47 -37.60 -52.14
#